data_AF-A0A3A4XDD8-F1
#
_entry.id   AF-A0A3A4XDD8-F1
#
_cell.length_a   1.000
_cell.length_b   1.000
_cell.length_c   1.000
_cell.angle_alpha   90.00
_cell.angle_beta   90.00
_cell.angle_gamma   90.00
#
_symmetry.space_group_name_H-M   'P 1'
#
loop_
_entity.id
_entity.type
_entity.pdbx_description
1 polymer ?
#
loop_
_entity_poly.entity_id
_entity_poly.type
_entity_poly.pdbx_seq_one_letter_code
_entity_poly.pdbx_strand_id
1 'polypeptide(L)'
;MIAGLILSILLSGGVGALFGVLAGRPYWHVGLLPAQFPIFSLASGTALMMVFIGLLEPANHDRRSRQLWILGIMTVVLALVKLFFLWVDFSQSLYGGIPQNVQAVNEVLFGQHWWAFWILQIILGTLVPIIVLVQPRLVRQGAWAGCMGILVLMGFAVARANIILPALTIPEIEGLRTAFSGPHLSFDYFPSVGEWAVTLGIIGGATLAFLIGAERLSLFGKTSTAMD
;
A
#
# COMPACT_ATOMS: atom_id res chain seq x y z
N MET A 1 -18.70 15.59 -5.08
CA MET A 1 -17.94 14.50 -5.74
C MET A 1 -16.69 15.01 -6.45
N ILE A 2 -16.79 15.96 -7.39
CA ILE A 2 -15.63 16.47 -8.17
C ILE A 2 -14.56 17.12 -7.26
N ALA A 3 -14.96 18.04 -6.37
CA ALA A 3 -14.03 18.68 -5.44
C ALA A 3 -13.30 17.66 -4.53
N GLY A 4 -14.01 16.62 -4.07
CA GLY A 4 -13.42 15.55 -3.26
C GLY A 4 -12.42 14.69 -4.03
N LEU A 5 -12.70 14.38 -5.30
CA LEU A 5 -11.76 13.65 -6.17
C LEU A 5 -10.47 14.44 -6.38
N ILE A 6 -10.60 15.73 -6.74
CA ILE A 6 -9.45 16.62 -6.93
C ILE A 6 -8.64 16.70 -5.63
N LEU A 7 -9.31 16.95 -4.50
CA LEU A 7 -8.66 17.04 -3.19
C LEU A 7 -7.94 15.74 -2.82
N SER A 8 -8.54 14.56 -3.08
CA SER A 8 -7.92 13.28 -2.81
C SER A 8 -6.64 13.05 -3.61
N ILE A 9 -6.64 13.44 -4.89
CA ILE A 9 -5.45 13.33 -5.76
C ILE A 9 -4.36 14.27 -5.26
N LEU A 10 -4.70 15.53 -4.96
CA LEU A 10 -3.75 16.52 -4.46
C LEU A 10 -3.17 16.14 -3.10
N LEU A 11 -4.00 15.67 -2.16
CA LEU A 11 -3.54 15.26 -0.83
C LEU A 11 -2.59 14.06 -0.93
N SER A 12 -2.99 13.03 -1.69
CA SER A 12 -2.16 11.84 -1.85
C SER A 12 -0.87 12.14 -2.63
N GLY A 13 -0.95 12.97 -3.66
CA GLY A 13 0.22 13.41 -4.43
C GLY A 13 1.15 14.31 -3.62
N GLY A 14 0.59 15.13 -2.73
CA GLY A 14 1.35 15.96 -1.79
C GLY A 14 2.23 15.15 -0.86
N VAL A 15 1.74 14.00 -0.36
CA VAL A 15 2.56 13.06 0.42
C VAL A 15 3.75 12.54 -0.41
N GLY A 16 3.51 12.17 -1.66
CA GLY A 16 4.59 11.76 -2.56
C GLY A 16 5.59 12.89 -2.87
N ALA A 17 5.11 14.13 -2.96
CA ALA A 17 5.95 15.31 -3.17
C ALA A 17 6.88 15.62 -2.00
N LEU A 18 6.46 15.38 -0.76
CA LEU A 18 7.32 15.54 0.42
C LEU A 18 8.59 14.68 0.32
N PHE A 19 8.48 13.47 -0.22
CA PHE A 19 9.65 12.62 -0.51
C PHE A 19 10.39 13.08 -1.76
N GLY A 20 9.65 13.37 -2.85
CA GLY A 20 10.21 13.74 -4.14
C GLY A 20 11.10 14.98 -4.14
N VAL A 21 10.89 15.92 -3.20
CA VAL A 21 11.68 17.16 -3.07
C VAL A 21 12.83 17.05 -2.06
N LEU A 22 13.02 15.91 -1.40
CA LEU A 22 14.05 15.77 -0.36
C LEU A 22 15.44 15.56 -0.97
N ALA A 23 16.12 16.65 -1.29
CA ALA A 23 17.46 16.63 -1.89
C ALA A 23 18.52 15.90 -1.04
N GLY A 24 18.33 15.82 0.29
CA GLY A 24 19.23 15.10 1.20
C GLY A 24 19.20 13.57 1.06
N ARG A 25 18.21 13.01 0.34
CA ARG A 25 18.10 11.56 0.09
C ARG A 25 17.89 11.31 -1.40
N PRO A 26 18.98 11.09 -2.17
CA PRO A 26 18.91 10.90 -3.63
C PRO A 26 17.94 9.82 -4.10
N TYR A 27 17.75 8.76 -3.31
CA TYR A 27 16.80 7.68 -3.62
C TYR A 27 15.33 8.12 -3.58
N TRP A 28 14.98 9.08 -2.71
CA TRP A 28 13.62 9.64 -2.65
C TRP A 28 13.44 10.82 -3.60
N HIS A 29 14.52 11.48 -3.99
CA HIS A 29 14.51 12.65 -4.86
C HIS A 29 14.22 12.27 -6.32
N VAL A 30 13.00 11.81 -6.55
CA VAL A 30 12.47 11.35 -7.83
C VAL A 30 11.10 11.98 -8.08
N GLY A 31 10.92 12.53 -9.28
CA GLY A 31 9.68 13.23 -9.68
C GLY A 31 8.46 12.32 -9.84
N LEU A 32 8.62 11.00 -9.71
CA LEU A 32 7.57 10.02 -9.96
C LEU A 32 6.70 9.73 -8.72
N LEU A 33 7.25 9.88 -7.51
CA LEU A 33 6.52 9.62 -6.26
C LEU A 33 5.19 10.40 -6.12
N PRO A 34 5.11 11.70 -6.48
CA PRO A 34 3.84 12.44 -6.46
C PRO A 34 2.75 11.81 -7.34
N ALA A 35 3.14 11.22 -8.48
CA ALA A 35 2.20 10.57 -9.39
C ALA A 35 1.82 9.15 -8.94
N GLN A 36 2.74 8.46 -8.28
CA GLN A 36 2.53 7.09 -7.80
C GLN A 36 1.60 7.02 -6.59
N PHE A 37 1.74 7.93 -5.62
CA PHE A 37 1.01 7.84 -4.36
C PHE A 37 -0.52 7.87 -4.54
N PRO A 38 -1.12 8.72 -5.40
CA PRO A 38 -2.55 8.65 -5.70
C PRO A 38 -3.01 7.29 -6.21
N ILE A 39 -2.20 6.63 -7.05
CA ILE A 39 -2.49 5.31 -7.60
C ILE A 39 -2.41 4.25 -6.50
N PHE A 40 -1.41 4.34 -5.61
CA PHE A 40 -1.28 3.45 -4.47
C PHE A 40 -2.43 3.61 -3.48
N SER A 41 -2.88 4.84 -3.24
CA SER A 41 -4.05 5.13 -2.40
C SER A 41 -5.35 4.59 -3.01
N LEU A 42 -5.52 4.69 -4.32
CA LEU A 42 -6.67 4.08 -5.01
C LEU A 42 -6.62 2.55 -4.92
N ALA A 43 -5.44 1.96 -5.15
CA ALA A 43 -5.25 0.51 -5.08
C ALA A 43 -5.54 -0.06 -3.69
N SER A 44 -5.01 0.56 -2.63
CA SER A 44 -5.31 0.16 -1.26
C SER A 44 -6.79 0.35 -0.90
N GLY A 45 -7.43 1.41 -1.41
CA GLY A 45 -8.88 1.60 -1.29
C GLY A 45 -9.70 0.47 -1.92
N THR A 46 -9.35 0.06 -3.16
CA THR A 46 -10.03 -1.07 -3.83
C THR A 46 -9.82 -2.39 -3.07
N ALA A 47 -8.61 -2.62 -2.57
CA ALA A 47 -8.28 -3.81 -1.78
C ALA A 47 -9.07 -3.85 -0.47
N LEU A 48 -9.17 -2.72 0.25
CA LEU A 48 -9.95 -2.60 1.48
C LEU A 48 -11.45 -2.86 1.22
N MET A 49 -11.99 -2.35 0.11
CA MET A 49 -13.38 -2.62 -0.28
C MET A 49 -13.61 -4.10 -0.58
N MET A 50 -12.64 -4.79 -1.20
CA MET A 50 -12.72 -6.24 -1.37
C MET A 50 -12.70 -6.99 -0.04
N VAL A 51 -11.91 -6.54 0.95
CA VAL A 51 -11.94 -7.12 2.30
C VAL A 51 -13.33 -6.96 2.92
N PHE A 52 -13.91 -5.76 2.83
CA PHE A 52 -15.23 -5.47 3.40
C PHE A 52 -16.34 -6.30 2.73
N ILE A 53 -16.49 -6.19 1.41
CA ILE A 53 -17.52 -6.91 0.63
C ILE A 53 -17.27 -8.43 0.64
N GLY A 54 -16.00 -8.83 0.67
CA GLY A 54 -15.57 -10.22 0.61
C GLY A 54 -15.73 -10.98 1.93
N LEU A 55 -15.39 -10.36 3.06
CA LEU A 55 -15.34 -11.05 4.36
C LEU A 55 -16.40 -10.59 5.36
N LEU A 56 -16.81 -9.31 5.30
CA LEU A 56 -17.66 -8.71 6.33
C LEU A 56 -19.12 -8.58 5.88
N GLU A 57 -19.37 -8.42 4.59
CA GLU A 57 -20.73 -8.30 4.06
C GLU A 57 -21.44 -9.67 3.94
N PRO A 58 -22.73 -9.79 4.34
CA PRO A 58 -23.50 -11.02 4.20
C PRO A 58 -23.61 -11.53 2.74
N ALA A 59 -23.74 -12.85 2.55
CA ALA A 59 -23.78 -13.47 1.22
C ALA A 59 -25.06 -13.21 0.42
N ASN A 60 -26.10 -12.69 1.05
CA ASN A 60 -27.45 -12.57 0.50
C ASN A 60 -27.68 -11.28 -0.32
N HIS A 61 -26.64 -10.69 -0.89
CA HIS A 61 -26.75 -9.48 -1.72
C HIS A 61 -26.48 -9.81 -3.19
N ASP A 62 -27.52 -9.68 -4.02
CA ASP A 62 -27.51 -10.02 -5.46
C ASP A 62 -26.41 -9.28 -6.25
N ARG A 63 -25.94 -8.13 -5.74
CA ARG A 63 -24.92 -7.29 -6.39
C ARG A 63 -23.49 -7.63 -5.99
N ARG A 64 -23.27 -8.42 -4.93
CA ARG A 64 -21.96 -8.70 -4.34
C ARG A 64 -20.98 -9.29 -5.36
N SER A 65 -21.42 -10.31 -6.10
CA SER A 65 -20.61 -10.98 -7.13
C SER A 65 -20.14 -10.01 -8.22
N ARG A 66 -21.01 -9.10 -8.67
CA ARG A 66 -20.67 -8.09 -9.67
C ARG A 66 -19.72 -7.02 -9.11
N GLN A 67 -19.93 -6.58 -7.87
CA GLN A 67 -19.06 -5.61 -7.20
C GLN A 67 -17.64 -6.17 -7.03
N LEU A 68 -17.52 -7.41 -6.52
CA LEU A 68 -16.24 -8.09 -6.37
C LEU A 68 -15.53 -8.29 -7.71
N TRP A 69 -16.26 -8.64 -8.78
CA TRP A 69 -15.70 -8.74 -10.12
C TRP A 69 -15.09 -7.42 -10.60
N ILE A 70 -15.80 -6.30 -10.43
CA ILE A 70 -15.32 -4.97 -10.82
C ILE A 70 -14.10 -4.57 -9.97
N LEU A 71 -14.18 -4.75 -8.65
CA LEU A 71 -13.07 -4.44 -7.75
C LEU A 71 -11.84 -5.29 -8.06
N GLY A 72 -12.02 -6.58 -8.34
CA GLY A 72 -10.92 -7.46 -8.74
C GLY A 72 -10.23 -7.01 -10.02
N ILE A 73 -10.98 -6.63 -11.06
CA ILE A 73 -10.39 -6.05 -12.27
C ILE A 73 -9.63 -4.76 -11.95
N MET A 74 -10.23 -3.85 -11.17
CA MET A 74 -9.57 -2.61 -10.77
C MET A 74 -8.27 -2.88 -10.02
N THR A 75 -8.28 -3.81 -9.06
CA THR A 75 -7.08 -4.18 -8.29
C THR A 75 -6.02 -4.80 -9.18
N VAL A 76 -6.38 -5.67 -10.14
CA VAL A 76 -5.42 -6.23 -11.11
C VAL A 76 -4.79 -5.12 -11.95
N VAL A 77 -5.60 -4.23 -12.53
CA VAL A 77 -5.09 -3.10 -13.33
C VAL A 77 -4.17 -2.21 -12.51
N LEU A 78 -4.57 -1.84 -11.30
CA LEU A 78 -3.76 -0.99 -10.42
C LEU A 78 -2.48 -1.69 -9.95
N ALA A 79 -2.51 -3.01 -9.76
CA ALA A 79 -1.32 -3.80 -9.44
C ALA A 79 -0.33 -3.83 -10.62
N LEU A 80 -0.82 -3.95 -11.86
CA LEU A 80 0.03 -3.88 -13.06
C LEU A 80 0.63 -2.47 -13.23
N VAL A 81 -0.16 -1.42 -13.01
CA VAL A 81 0.35 -0.04 -13.03
C VAL A 81 1.41 0.17 -11.95
N LYS A 82 1.20 -0.35 -10.73
CA LYS A 82 2.21 -0.34 -9.66
C LYS A 82 3.49 -1.07 -10.08
N LEU A 83 3.38 -2.25 -10.69
CA LEU A 83 4.55 -3.01 -11.18
C LEU A 83 5.32 -2.23 -12.24
N PHE A 84 4.62 -1.54 -13.13
CA PHE A 84 5.25 -0.64 -14.11
C PHE A 84 6.02 0.48 -13.40
N PHE A 85 5.41 1.17 -12.43
CA PHE A 85 6.09 2.22 -11.66
C PHE A 85 7.32 1.69 -10.90
N LEU A 86 7.20 0.51 -10.28
CA LEU A 86 8.32 -0.14 -9.61
C LEU A 86 9.47 -0.43 -10.58
N TRP A 87 9.15 -0.95 -11.77
CA TRP A 87 10.14 -1.20 -12.81
C TRP A 87 10.78 0.11 -13.30
N VAL A 88 10.01 1.17 -13.51
CA VAL A 88 10.52 2.49 -13.89
C VAL A 88 11.49 3.01 -12.84
N ASP A 89 11.11 3.02 -11.56
CA ASP A 89 11.97 3.53 -10.48
C ASP A 89 13.28 2.75 -10.37
N PHE A 90 13.20 1.43 -10.41
CA PHE A 90 14.38 0.57 -10.24
C PHE A 90 15.28 0.66 -11.47
N SER A 91 14.71 0.60 -12.68
CA SER A 91 15.49 0.74 -13.91
C SER A 91 16.16 2.10 -13.99
N GLN A 92 15.44 3.21 -13.73
CA GLN A 92 16.04 4.55 -13.75
C GLN A 92 17.14 4.71 -12.70
N SER A 93 16.95 4.15 -11.50
CA SER A 93 17.96 4.19 -10.43
C SER A 93 19.23 3.42 -10.81
N LEU A 94 19.07 2.26 -11.44
CA LEU A 94 20.19 1.42 -11.89
C LEU A 94 20.91 2.02 -13.12
N TYR A 95 20.16 2.49 -14.12
CA TYR A 95 20.71 3.11 -15.32
C TYR A 95 21.32 4.49 -15.05
N GLY A 96 20.76 5.26 -14.12
CA GLY A 96 21.28 6.56 -13.73
C GLY A 96 22.66 6.48 -13.07
N GLY A 97 23.04 5.31 -12.56
CA GLY A 97 24.40 5.04 -12.08
C GLY A 97 24.82 5.82 -10.83
N ILE A 98 23.90 6.54 -10.17
CA ILE A 98 24.16 7.26 -8.92
C ILE A 98 24.40 6.22 -7.82
N PRO A 99 25.61 6.17 -7.20
CA PRO A 99 25.96 5.09 -6.28
C PRO A 99 24.95 4.89 -5.15
N GLN A 100 24.42 5.98 -4.59
CA GLN A 100 23.42 5.96 -3.52
C GLN A 100 22.10 5.31 -3.96
N ASN A 101 21.65 5.59 -5.19
CA ASN A 101 20.39 5.02 -5.70
C ASN A 101 20.57 3.53 -6.03
N VAL A 102 21.71 3.18 -6.63
CA VAL A 102 22.05 1.78 -6.94
C VAL A 102 22.16 0.96 -5.66
N GLN A 103 22.82 1.49 -4.62
CA GLN A 103 22.91 0.85 -3.31
C GLN A 103 21.52 0.65 -2.69
N ALA A 104 20.66 1.67 -2.70
CA ALA A 104 19.31 1.56 -2.14
C ALA A 104 18.47 0.49 -2.86
N VAL A 105 18.53 0.43 -4.20
CA VAL A 105 17.84 -0.62 -4.97
C VAL A 105 18.41 -2.00 -4.65
N ASN A 106 19.74 -2.14 -4.56
CA ASN A 106 20.37 -3.42 -4.21
C ASN A 106 20.03 -3.85 -2.78
N GLU A 107 19.91 -2.93 -1.83
CA GLU A 107 19.43 -3.23 -0.48
C GLU A 107 18.00 -3.78 -0.48
N VAL A 108 17.11 -3.26 -1.34
CA VAL A 108 15.75 -3.81 -1.48
C VAL A 108 15.76 -5.20 -2.12
N LEU A 109 16.55 -5.38 -3.18
CA LEU A 109 16.56 -6.61 -3.98
C LEU A 109 17.29 -7.76 -3.30
N PHE A 110 18.41 -7.48 -2.64
CA PHE A 110 19.39 -8.47 -2.17
C PHE A 110 19.96 -8.17 -0.78
N GLY A 111 19.57 -7.06 -0.15
CA GLY A 111 20.01 -6.71 1.20
C GLY A 111 19.39 -7.58 2.29
N GLN A 112 19.51 -7.13 3.54
CA GLN A 112 19.07 -7.88 4.72
C GLN A 112 17.59 -8.29 4.69
N HIS A 113 16.74 -7.46 4.07
CA HIS A 113 15.28 -7.63 4.03
C HIS A 113 14.75 -8.01 2.64
N TRP A 114 15.58 -8.64 1.79
CA TRP A 114 15.20 -9.06 0.43
C TRP A 114 13.90 -9.88 0.39
N TRP A 115 13.65 -10.70 1.42
CA TRP A 115 12.46 -11.54 1.54
C TRP A 115 11.17 -10.70 1.64
N ALA A 116 11.22 -9.51 2.24
CA ALA A 116 10.07 -8.62 2.32
C ALA A 116 9.70 -8.13 0.91
N PHE A 117 10.68 -7.78 0.08
CA PHE A 117 10.45 -7.40 -1.31
C PHE A 117 9.92 -8.58 -2.14
N TRP A 118 10.68 -9.68 -2.22
CA TRP A 118 10.34 -10.78 -3.13
C TRP A 118 9.12 -11.58 -2.68
N ILE A 119 9.03 -11.92 -1.39
CA ILE A 119 7.97 -12.80 -0.89
C ILE A 119 6.73 -11.96 -0.56
N LEU A 120 6.84 -10.97 0.33
CA LEU A 120 5.66 -10.25 0.81
C LEU A 120 5.11 -9.27 -0.22
N GLN A 121 5.96 -8.45 -0.86
CA GLN A 121 5.50 -7.44 -1.81
C GLN A 121 5.21 -8.04 -3.20
N ILE A 122 6.14 -8.79 -3.78
CA ILE A 122 6.01 -9.29 -5.16
C ILE A 122 5.12 -10.53 -5.20
N ILE A 123 5.50 -11.62 -4.54
CA ILE A 123 4.76 -12.89 -4.64
C ILE A 123 3.38 -12.76 -3.99
N LEU A 124 3.32 -12.52 -2.69
CA LEU A 124 2.06 -12.51 -1.93
C LEU A 124 1.23 -11.25 -2.20
N GLY A 125 1.88 -10.09 -2.24
CA GLY A 125 1.20 -8.81 -2.36
C GLY A 125 0.77 -8.42 -3.77
N THR A 126 1.30 -9.09 -4.80
CA THR A 126 1.08 -8.69 -6.20
C THR A 126 0.76 -9.88 -7.11
N LEU A 127 1.66 -10.86 -7.25
CA LEU A 127 1.49 -11.96 -8.22
C LEU A 127 0.34 -12.89 -7.85
N VAL A 128 0.27 -13.35 -6.59
CA VAL A 128 -0.81 -14.22 -6.11
C VAL A 128 -2.18 -13.55 -6.29
N PRO A 129 -2.39 -12.29 -5.84
CA PRO A 129 -3.63 -11.56 -6.10
C PRO A 129 -3.96 -11.45 -7.59
N ILE A 130 -2.98 -11.14 -8.46
CA ILE A 130 -3.24 -11.06 -9.91
C ILE A 130 -3.73 -12.41 -10.45
N ILE A 131 -3.03 -13.50 -10.14
CA ILE A 131 -3.38 -14.85 -10.65
C ILE A 131 -4.76 -15.29 -10.19
N VAL A 132 -5.13 -14.98 -8.94
CA VAL A 132 -6.43 -15.36 -8.36
C VAL A 132 -7.55 -14.46 -8.86
N LEU A 133 -7.36 -13.14 -8.89
CA LEU A 133 -8.40 -12.17 -9.22
C LEU A 133 -8.75 -12.13 -10.71
N VAL A 134 -7.83 -12.53 -11.60
CA VAL A 134 -8.13 -12.70 -13.04
C VAL A 134 -9.15 -13.81 -13.29
N GLN A 135 -9.29 -14.77 -12.37
CA GLN A 135 -10.20 -15.90 -12.52
C GLN A 135 -11.62 -15.54 -12.06
N PRO A 136 -12.62 -15.46 -12.97
CA PRO A 136 -13.98 -15.03 -12.60
C PRO A 136 -14.65 -15.91 -11.55
N ARG A 137 -14.28 -17.18 -11.49
CA ARG A 137 -14.83 -18.14 -10.51
C ARG A 137 -14.36 -17.84 -9.09
N LEU A 138 -13.10 -17.41 -8.91
CA LEU A 138 -12.51 -17.19 -7.59
C LEU A 138 -12.86 -15.81 -7.06
N VAL A 139 -12.71 -14.76 -7.88
CA VAL A 139 -13.00 -13.38 -7.43
C VAL A 139 -14.47 -13.15 -7.10
N ARG A 140 -15.40 -13.90 -7.69
CA ARG A 140 -16.83 -13.83 -7.32
C ARG A 140 -17.13 -14.50 -5.99
N GLN A 141 -16.23 -15.33 -5.48
CA GLN A 141 -16.33 -15.91 -4.14
C GLN A 141 -15.78 -14.91 -3.13
N GLY A 142 -16.63 -14.46 -2.22
CA GLY A 142 -16.27 -13.41 -1.27
C GLY A 142 -15.03 -13.72 -0.42
N ALA A 143 -14.91 -14.96 0.07
CA ALA A 143 -13.76 -15.37 0.87
C ALA A 143 -12.43 -15.20 0.11
N TRP A 144 -12.36 -15.65 -1.15
CA TRP A 144 -11.16 -15.50 -1.97
C TRP A 144 -10.86 -14.04 -2.29
N ALA A 145 -11.86 -13.27 -2.72
CA ALA A 145 -11.67 -11.86 -3.05
C ALA A 145 -11.19 -11.05 -1.83
N GLY A 146 -11.80 -11.31 -0.67
CA GLY A 146 -11.44 -10.68 0.59
C GLY A 146 -10.04 -11.05 1.07
N CYS A 147 -9.67 -12.34 1.03
CA CYS A 147 -8.31 -12.77 1.36
C CYS A 147 -7.27 -12.13 0.42
N MET A 148 -7.55 -12.03 -0.89
CA MET A 148 -6.66 -11.33 -1.82
C MET A 148 -6.56 -9.84 -1.50
N GLY A 149 -7.65 -9.20 -1.06
CA GLY A 149 -7.64 -7.83 -0.55
C GLY A 149 -6.65 -7.65 0.63
N ILE A 150 -6.66 -8.58 1.59
CA ILE A 150 -5.71 -8.56 2.73
C ILE A 150 -4.26 -8.68 2.23
N LEU A 151 -3.99 -9.63 1.33
CA LEU A 151 -2.64 -9.81 0.77
C LEU A 151 -2.16 -8.57 0.02
N VAL A 152 -3.03 -7.93 -0.77
CA VAL A 152 -2.70 -6.68 -1.47
C VAL A 152 -2.38 -5.57 -0.47
N LEU A 153 -3.19 -5.39 0.58
CA LEU A 153 -2.93 -4.40 1.63
C LEU A 153 -1.60 -4.63 2.33
N MET A 154 -1.27 -5.88 2.68
CA MET A 154 0.02 -6.27 3.23
C MET A 154 1.16 -5.91 2.25
N GLY A 155 1.02 -6.25 0.98
CA GLY A 155 2.00 -5.92 -0.06
C GLY A 155 2.21 -4.42 -0.25
N PHE A 156 1.18 -3.60 -0.06
CA PHE A 156 1.31 -2.14 -0.07
C PHE A 156 1.98 -1.59 1.19
N ALA A 157 1.71 -2.15 2.37
CA ALA A 157 2.41 -1.78 3.59
C ALA A 157 3.91 -2.04 3.47
N VAL A 158 4.29 -3.22 2.97
CA VAL A 158 5.69 -3.58 2.72
C VAL A 158 6.30 -2.72 1.62
N ALA A 159 5.58 -2.45 0.53
CA ALA A 159 6.08 -1.55 -0.52
C ALA A 159 6.37 -0.14 -0.01
N ARG A 160 5.56 0.40 0.90
CA ARG A 160 5.83 1.69 1.55
C ARG A 160 7.08 1.62 2.43
N ALA A 161 7.27 0.54 3.18
CA ALA A 161 8.51 0.33 3.94
C ALA A 161 9.73 0.24 3.02
N ASN A 162 9.63 -0.45 1.89
CA ASN A 162 10.71 -0.57 0.90
C ASN A 162 11.02 0.73 0.13
N ILE A 163 10.11 1.72 0.14
CA ILE A 163 10.44 3.07 -0.33
C ILE A 163 11.28 3.80 0.73
N ILE A 164 10.91 3.67 2.01
CA ILE A 164 11.49 4.47 3.10
C ILE A 164 12.81 3.88 3.63
N LEU A 165 12.82 2.61 4.04
CA LEU A 165 13.92 2.01 4.79
C LEU A 165 15.28 2.01 4.04
N PRO A 166 15.37 1.69 2.74
CA PRO A 166 16.66 1.63 2.05
C PRO A 166 17.34 2.99 1.96
N ALA A 167 16.58 4.07 1.85
CA ALA A 167 17.16 5.40 1.88
C ALA A 167 17.74 5.72 3.25
N LEU A 168 17.15 5.21 4.33
CA LEU A 168 17.59 5.46 5.71
C LEU A 168 18.87 4.70 6.07
N THR A 169 19.11 3.54 5.47
CA THR A 169 20.33 2.75 5.74
C THR A 169 21.58 3.42 5.16
N ILE A 170 21.46 4.23 4.11
CA ILE A 170 22.59 4.94 3.50
C ILE A 170 22.86 6.24 4.28
N PRO A 171 24.07 6.49 4.79
CA PRO A 171 24.38 7.71 5.51
C PRO A 171 24.37 8.94 4.58
N GLU A 172 23.79 10.05 5.05
CA GLU A 172 23.74 11.32 4.30
C GLU A 172 25.11 11.99 4.17
N ILE A 173 25.95 11.79 5.17
CA ILE A 173 27.30 12.34 5.28
C ILE A 173 28.26 11.19 5.52
N GLU A 174 29.36 11.17 4.78
CA GLU A 174 30.42 10.18 4.97
C GLU A 174 30.94 10.24 6.42
N GLY A 175 31.06 9.07 7.07
CA GLY A 175 31.49 8.99 8.47
C GLY A 175 30.41 9.32 9.52
N LEU A 176 29.17 9.66 9.15
CA LEU A 176 28.09 9.91 10.11
C LEU A 176 27.83 8.69 11.02
N ARG A 177 27.88 7.47 10.43
CA ARG A 177 27.79 6.19 11.16
C ARG A 177 28.82 6.03 12.27
N THR A 178 30.02 6.61 12.08
CA THR A 178 31.14 6.47 13.02
C THR A 178 31.30 7.68 13.94
N ALA A 179 30.73 8.84 13.57
CA ALA A 179 30.86 10.09 14.31
C ALA A 179 29.99 10.14 15.58
N PHE A 180 28.81 9.50 15.56
CA PHE A 180 27.91 9.43 16.71
C PHE A 180 27.51 7.97 16.96
N SER A 181 27.82 7.47 18.15
CA SER A 181 27.42 6.14 18.60
C SER A 181 26.70 6.23 19.94
N GLY A 182 25.61 5.48 20.09
CA GLY A 182 24.80 5.49 21.29
C GLY A 182 23.53 4.65 21.14
N PRO A 183 22.79 4.42 22.24
CA PRO A 183 21.50 3.73 22.19
C PRO A 183 20.56 4.46 21.21
N HIS A 184 19.95 3.74 20.28
CA HIS A 184 19.06 4.26 19.23
C HIS A 184 19.73 5.05 18.09
N LEU A 185 21.06 5.19 18.06
CA LEU A 185 21.81 5.77 16.94
C LEU A 185 22.31 4.66 16.00
N SER A 186 21.36 3.90 15.47
CA SER A 186 21.56 2.72 14.62
C SER A 186 20.90 2.93 13.27
N PHE A 187 21.55 2.45 12.20
CA PHE A 187 20.98 2.40 10.86
C PHE A 187 20.16 1.13 10.63
N ASP A 188 20.23 0.18 11.56
CA ASP A 188 19.42 -1.03 11.55
C ASP A 188 18.06 -0.71 12.17
N TYR A 189 17.00 -0.94 11.40
CA TYR A 189 15.61 -0.72 11.81
C TYR A 189 14.88 -2.06 11.94
N PHE A 190 14.29 -2.28 13.11
CA PHE A 190 13.30 -3.34 13.31
C PHE A 190 12.13 -2.77 14.11
N PRO A 191 10.87 -2.96 13.67
CA PRO A 191 9.73 -2.36 14.34
C PRO A 191 9.61 -2.85 15.79
N SER A 192 9.58 -1.90 16.71
CA SER A 192 9.37 -2.11 18.14
C SER A 192 7.92 -2.48 18.45
N VAL A 193 7.70 -3.08 19.63
CA VAL A 193 6.35 -3.39 20.13
C VAL A 193 5.49 -2.12 20.22
N GLY A 194 6.09 -0.98 20.56
CA GLY A 194 5.38 0.31 20.61
C GLY A 194 4.87 0.75 19.23
N GLU A 195 5.68 0.60 18.18
CA GLU A 195 5.27 0.92 16.81
C GLU A 195 4.14 0.02 16.31
N TRP A 196 4.18 -1.27 16.63
CA TRP A 196 3.07 -2.19 16.36
C TRP A 196 1.80 -1.79 17.11
N ALA A 197 1.92 -1.44 18.40
CA ALA A 197 0.77 -1.01 19.20
C ALA A 197 0.13 0.27 18.63
N VAL A 198 0.93 1.26 18.24
CA VAL A 198 0.44 2.50 17.61
C VAL A 198 -0.23 2.19 16.26
N THR A 199 0.36 1.32 15.45
CA THR A 199 -0.18 0.92 14.14
C THR A 199 -1.56 0.26 14.30
N LEU A 200 -1.67 -0.72 15.20
CA LEU A 200 -2.94 -1.38 15.51
C LEU A 200 -3.95 -0.42 16.13
N GLY A 201 -3.51 0.51 16.96
CA GLY A 201 -4.35 1.56 17.54
C GLY A 201 -4.96 2.48 16.47
N ILE A 202 -4.18 2.87 15.45
CA ILE A 202 -4.67 3.69 14.33
C ILE A 202 -5.68 2.91 13.49
N ILE A 203 -5.39 1.64 13.18
CA ILE A 203 -6.32 0.78 12.43
C ILE A 203 -7.63 0.62 13.22
N GLY A 204 -7.54 0.28 14.50
CA GLY A 204 -8.70 0.13 15.38
C GLY A 204 -9.51 1.43 15.52
N GLY A 205 -8.84 2.57 15.68
CA GLY A 205 -9.48 3.89 15.75
C GLY A 205 -10.20 4.26 14.45
N ALA A 206 -9.59 3.99 13.30
CA ALA A 206 -10.21 4.21 11.99
C ALA A 206 -11.42 3.30 11.77
N THR A 207 -11.31 2.02 12.14
CA THR A 207 -12.43 1.07 12.09
C THR A 207 -13.57 1.50 13.03
N LEU A 208 -13.26 1.91 14.26
CA LEU A 208 -14.26 2.39 15.21
C LEU A 208 -14.97 3.64 14.71
N ALA A 209 -14.23 4.61 14.18
CA ALA A 209 -14.80 5.82 13.59
C ALA A 209 -15.73 5.48 12.40
N PHE A 210 -15.32 4.53 11.55
CA PHE A 210 -16.16 4.03 10.46
C PHE A 210 -17.44 3.37 10.97
N LEU A 211 -17.36 2.51 11.98
CA LEU A 211 -18.53 1.83 12.56
C LEU A 211 -19.50 2.82 13.21
N ILE A 212 -19.00 3.79 13.99
CA ILE A 212 -19.83 4.86 14.58
C ILE A 212 -20.50 5.68 13.47
N GLY A 213 -19.77 6.00 12.41
CA GLY A 213 -20.32 6.70 11.25
C GLY A 213 -21.39 5.89 10.54
N ALA A 214 -21.16 4.60 10.32
CA ALA A 214 -22.11 3.70 9.68
C ALA A 214 -23.41 3.54 10.46
N GLU A 215 -23.33 3.46 11.79
CA GLU A 215 -24.47 3.38 12.68
C GLU A 215 -25.24 4.71 12.72
N ARG A 216 -24.55 5.84 12.96
CA ARG A 216 -25.20 7.16 13.11
C ARG A 216 -25.78 7.70 11.80
N LEU A 217 -25.17 7.40 10.66
CA LEU A 217 -25.64 7.84 9.35
C LEU A 217 -26.57 6.82 8.68
N SER A 218 -26.87 5.70 9.35
CA SER A 218 -27.71 4.60 8.82
C SER A 218 -27.31 4.17 7.41
N LEU A 219 -25.99 4.07 7.13
CA LEU A 219 -25.48 3.80 5.78
C LEU A 219 -25.95 2.45 5.22
N PHE A 220 -26.33 1.53 6.10
CA PHE A 220 -26.87 0.20 5.79
C PHE A 220 -28.37 0.08 6.12
N GLY A 221 -29.12 1.20 6.05
CA GLY A 221 -30.52 1.27 6.45
C GLY A 221 -31.36 0.09 5.95
N LYS A 222 -32.13 -0.51 6.88
CA LYS A 222 -33.15 -1.52 6.58
C LYS A 222 -34.02 -1.01 5.44
N THR A 223 -34.03 -1.73 4.33
CA THR A 223 -35.07 -1.62 3.31
C THR A 223 -36.41 -1.68 4.04
N SER A 224 -37.19 -0.61 3.98
CA SER A 224 -38.55 -0.57 4.53
C SER A 224 -39.39 -1.66 3.88
N THR A 225 -39.53 -2.80 4.54
CA THR A 225 -40.59 -3.76 4.27
C THR A 225 -41.86 -3.27 4.94
N ALA A 226 -42.71 -2.64 4.14
CA ALA A 226 -44.16 -2.51 4.28
C ALA A 226 -44.63 -1.86 2.96
N MET A 227 -45.43 -2.40 2.03
CA MET A 227 -46.40 -3.49 2.06
C MET A 227 -47.18 -3.54 3.37
N ASP A 228 -48.02 -2.53 3.56
CA ASP A 228 -49.47 -2.68 3.77
C ASP A 228 -50.19 -1.46 3.19
#